data_AF-A0A7V8YRS8-F1
#
_entry.id   AF-A0A7V8YRS8-F1
#
_cell.length_a   1.000
_cell.length_b   1.000
_cell.length_c   1.000
_cell.angle_alpha   90.00
_cell.angle_beta   90.00
_cell.angle_gamma   90.00
#
_symmetry.space_group_name_H-M   'P 1'
#
loop_
_entity.id
_entity.type
_entity.pdbx_description
1 polymer ?
#
loop_
_entity_poly.entity_id
_entity_poly.type
_entity_poly.pdbx_seq_one_letter_code
_entity_poly.pdbx_strand_id
1 'polypeptide(L)'
;MVRPDAPLDAGRGSSRWTSRLFGASVVAALVPIVVATARAIHRGWIPIGDNAFFAIRARDVLTADPPLLGTWTSASLATGTSFNNPGPLLFDALAVPARLLDDGAGLALGAALLNGSAVVGIAVLAYRRGGALLATAAMAVTAALCWAMGSELLFDPWQPHSLLLPFLCFLMLVWSVVCGDVFALPFATGVGSLVVQTHLSYVILVAVLGAWAVLGLVLELRRRRREDPGAWPRLRRRAVWAGAVAGVVFVACWAQPLAEQFTSDGEGNLARLARNAGDSAVRTTGYRLGTQLVATVVTLPPWWFRSSFGDAYLP
;
A
#
# COMPACT_ATOMS: atom_id res chain seq x y z
N MET A 1 47.63 -34.58 18.60
CA MET A 1 46.74 -33.75 19.43
C MET A 1 46.50 -32.44 18.69
N VAL A 2 45.41 -32.36 17.91
CA VAL A 2 44.98 -31.13 17.24
C VAL A 2 43.67 -30.73 17.92
N ARG A 3 43.64 -29.55 18.54
CA ARG A 3 42.41 -29.00 19.14
C ARG A 3 41.45 -28.61 18.01
N PRO A 4 40.17 -29.02 18.03
CA PRO A 4 39.19 -28.48 17.12
C PRO A 4 38.80 -27.07 17.54
N ASP A 5 38.80 -26.17 16.56
CA ASP A 5 38.41 -24.78 16.67
C ASP A 5 36.98 -24.62 17.21
N ALA A 6 36.83 -23.71 18.16
CA ALA A 6 35.54 -23.31 18.71
C ALA A 6 34.67 -22.67 17.61
N PRO A 7 33.33 -22.88 17.65
CA PRO A 7 32.43 -22.23 16.70
C PRO A 7 32.46 -20.72 16.90
N LEU A 8 32.67 -19.98 15.82
CA LEU A 8 32.50 -18.54 15.77
C LEU A 8 31.02 -18.22 16.05
N ASP A 9 30.75 -17.80 17.28
CA ASP A 9 29.50 -17.13 17.67
C ASP A 9 29.35 -15.83 16.84
N ALA A 10 28.79 -15.95 15.63
CA ALA A 10 28.32 -14.84 14.82
C ALA A 10 27.00 -14.30 15.41
N GLY A 11 27.05 -13.84 16.66
CA GLY A 11 26.03 -12.99 17.25
C GLY A 11 26.00 -11.67 16.50
N ARG A 12 25.00 -11.49 15.63
CA ARG A 12 24.70 -10.20 14.97
C ARG A 12 24.21 -9.18 16.00
N GLY A 13 25.12 -8.69 16.84
CA GLY A 13 24.90 -7.47 17.61
C GLY A 13 25.10 -6.29 16.68
N SER A 14 24.02 -5.67 16.19
CA SER A 14 24.14 -4.39 15.49
C SER A 14 24.84 -3.40 16.43
N SER A 15 25.90 -2.75 15.94
CA SER A 15 26.57 -1.70 16.71
C SER A 15 25.53 -0.69 17.21
N ARG A 16 25.68 -0.19 18.45
CA ARG A 16 24.79 0.82 19.04
C ARG A 16 24.58 2.03 18.12
N TRP A 17 25.59 2.34 17.31
CA TRP A 17 25.53 3.36 16.26
C TRP A 17 24.53 3.03 15.15
N THR A 18 24.55 1.80 14.63
CA THR A 18 23.63 1.38 13.56
C THR A 18 22.19 1.36 14.03
N SER A 19 21.94 0.94 15.28
CA SER A 19 20.58 0.98 15.86
C SER A 19 20.08 2.41 16.06
N ARG A 20 20.95 3.33 16.52
CA ARG A 20 20.62 4.77 16.63
C ARG A 20 20.35 5.40 15.27
N LEU A 21 21.18 5.09 14.28
CA LEU A 21 21.01 5.57 12.90
C LEU A 21 19.68 5.08 12.32
N PHE A 22 19.34 3.81 12.53
CA PHE A 22 18.06 3.28 12.12
C PHE A 22 16.90 4.04 12.78
N GLY A 23 16.93 4.23 14.10
CA GLY A 23 15.89 5.01 14.80
C GLY A 23 15.77 6.44 14.26
N ALA A 24 16.90 7.12 14.05
CA ALA A 24 16.93 8.45 13.45
C ALA A 24 16.38 8.46 12.02
N SER A 25 16.65 7.43 11.21
CA SER A 25 16.15 7.32 9.82
C SER A 25 14.63 7.15 9.76
N VAL A 26 14.03 6.41 10.69
CA VAL A 26 12.57 6.27 10.80
C VAL A 26 11.94 7.60 11.18
N VAL A 27 12.50 8.31 12.17
CA VAL A 27 12.05 9.65 12.53
C VAL A 27 12.16 10.60 11.33
N ALA A 28 13.29 10.59 10.62
CA ALA A 28 13.49 11.42 9.44
C ALA A 28 12.48 11.15 8.32
N ALA A 29 12.06 9.90 8.12
CA ALA A 29 11.03 9.54 7.13
C ALA A 29 9.61 9.95 7.56
N LEU A 30 9.32 9.98 8.87
CA LEU A 30 8.00 10.35 9.41
C LEU A 30 7.81 11.87 9.59
N VAL A 31 8.89 12.61 9.90
CA VAL A 31 8.83 14.05 10.14
C VAL A 31 8.15 14.84 9.02
N PRO A 32 8.44 14.61 7.71
CA PRO A 32 7.75 15.31 6.63
C PRO A 32 6.24 15.11 6.64
N ILE A 33 5.75 13.90 6.95
CA ILE A 33 4.32 13.59 7.04
C ILE A 33 3.72 14.41 8.18
N VAL A 34 4.28 14.29 9.39
CA VAL A 34 3.79 14.99 10.58
C VAL A 34 3.77 16.51 10.39
N VAL A 35 4.85 17.08 9.87
CA VAL A 35 4.98 18.53 9.65
C VAL A 35 4.04 19.01 8.55
N ALA A 36 3.89 18.26 7.45
CA ALA A 36 2.97 18.63 6.39
C ALA A 36 1.51 18.62 6.88
N THR A 37 1.09 17.55 7.55
CA THR A 37 -0.26 17.43 8.13
C THR A 37 -0.52 18.51 9.17
N ALA A 38 0.41 18.75 10.09
CA ALA A 38 0.24 19.79 11.10
C ALA A 38 0.08 21.18 10.48
N ARG A 39 0.87 21.50 9.44
CA ARG A 39 0.72 22.78 8.71
C ARG A 39 -0.61 22.85 7.96
N ALA A 40 -1.06 21.77 7.36
CA ALA A 40 -2.34 21.72 6.65
C ALA A 40 -3.51 21.99 7.61
N ILE A 41 -3.54 21.27 8.73
CA ILE A 41 -4.55 21.44 9.79
C ILE A 41 -4.51 22.88 10.33
N HIS A 42 -3.31 23.39 10.66
CA HIS A 42 -3.16 24.73 11.21
C HIS A 42 -3.61 25.83 10.25
N ARG A 43 -3.47 25.62 8.94
CA ARG A 43 -3.91 26.57 7.89
C ARG A 43 -5.38 26.40 7.50
N GLY A 44 -6.12 25.52 8.17
CA GLY A 44 -7.52 25.26 7.86
C GLY A 44 -7.70 24.61 6.50
N TRP A 45 -6.85 23.63 6.16
CA TRP A 45 -7.01 22.84 4.94
C TRP A 45 -8.43 22.26 4.87
N ILE A 46 -9.06 22.42 3.72
CA ILE A 46 -10.41 21.92 3.45
C ILE A 46 -10.39 20.99 2.24
N PRO A 47 -11.12 19.86 2.29
CA PRO A 47 -11.20 18.95 1.18
C PRO A 47 -12.10 19.56 0.10
N ILE A 48 -11.57 19.69 -1.12
CA ILE A 48 -12.29 20.19 -2.29
C ILE A 48 -12.24 19.15 -3.42
N GLY A 49 -13.19 19.23 -4.36
CA GLY A 49 -13.27 18.29 -5.49
C GLY A 49 -13.37 16.84 -5.02
N ASP A 50 -12.52 15.96 -5.55
CA ASP A 50 -12.49 14.54 -5.19
C ASP A 50 -12.27 14.31 -3.69
N ASN A 51 -11.49 15.17 -3.02
CA ASN A 51 -11.25 15.04 -1.58
C ASN A 51 -12.53 15.27 -0.75
N ALA A 52 -13.44 16.13 -1.21
CA ALA A 52 -14.72 16.35 -0.54
C ALA A 52 -15.57 15.07 -0.55
N PHE A 53 -15.49 14.30 -1.64
CA PHE A 53 -16.14 13.00 -1.72
C PHE A 53 -15.60 12.03 -0.65
N PHE A 54 -14.28 11.99 -0.44
CA PHE A 54 -13.68 11.21 0.63
C PHE A 54 -14.16 11.62 2.02
N ALA A 55 -14.29 12.92 2.29
CA ALA A 55 -14.78 13.43 3.56
C ALA A 55 -16.19 12.92 3.88
N ILE A 56 -17.09 12.96 2.88
CA ILE A 56 -18.46 12.47 3.00
C ILE A 56 -18.46 10.96 3.22
N ARG A 57 -17.82 10.19 2.33
CA ARG A 57 -17.87 8.72 2.37
C ARG A 57 -17.18 8.12 3.58
N ALA A 58 -16.06 8.69 4.04
CA ALA A 58 -15.41 8.25 5.28
C ALA A 58 -16.33 8.43 6.49
N ARG A 59 -17.16 9.48 6.50
CA ARG A 59 -18.13 9.68 7.58
C ARG A 59 -19.34 8.77 7.45
N ASP A 60 -19.73 8.35 6.26
CA ASP A 60 -20.83 7.40 6.09
C ASP A 60 -20.53 6.01 6.67
N VAL A 61 -19.25 5.63 6.79
CA VAL A 61 -18.81 4.30 7.28
C VAL A 61 -19.45 3.86 8.60
N LEU A 62 -19.59 4.79 9.55
CA LEU A 62 -20.16 4.50 10.86
C LEU A 62 -21.61 4.99 10.98
N THR A 63 -22.37 4.93 9.88
CA THR A 63 -23.81 5.25 9.83
C THR A 63 -24.64 3.99 9.50
N ALA A 64 -25.95 4.17 9.33
CA ALA A 64 -26.84 3.12 8.83
C ALA A 64 -26.57 2.76 7.35
N ASP A 65 -25.93 3.65 6.59
CA ASP A 65 -25.72 3.53 5.14
C ASP A 65 -24.22 3.56 4.79
N PRO A 66 -23.41 2.58 5.27
CA PRO A 66 -21.97 2.57 5.02
C PRO A 66 -21.65 2.43 3.53
N PRO A 67 -20.53 3.00 3.05
CA PRO A 67 -20.08 2.77 1.69
C PRO A 67 -19.75 1.29 1.49
N LEU A 68 -20.26 0.71 0.40
CA LEU A 68 -19.96 -0.67 0.01
C LEU A 68 -18.91 -0.75 -1.12
N LEU A 69 -18.67 0.37 -1.80
CA LEU A 69 -17.78 0.49 -2.95
C LEU A 69 -16.82 1.67 -2.76
N GLY A 70 -15.76 1.69 -3.57
CA GLY A 70 -14.83 2.82 -3.67
C GLY A 70 -15.39 3.98 -4.49
N THR A 71 -14.52 4.90 -4.90
CA THR A 71 -14.92 6.01 -5.78
C THR A 71 -15.30 5.55 -7.17
N TRP A 72 -16.09 6.36 -7.86
CA TRP A 72 -16.31 6.19 -9.30
C TRP A 72 -14.98 6.23 -10.06
N THR A 73 -14.84 5.38 -11.07
CA THR A 73 -13.60 5.29 -11.86
C THR A 73 -13.74 5.94 -13.22
N SER A 74 -12.73 6.70 -13.64
CA SER A 74 -12.67 7.30 -14.97
C SER A 74 -12.71 6.27 -16.10
N ALA A 75 -12.39 5.00 -15.82
CA ALA A 75 -12.55 3.89 -16.76
C ALA A 75 -14.00 3.75 -17.26
N SER A 76 -14.99 4.20 -16.48
CA SER A 76 -16.39 4.25 -16.90
C SER A 76 -16.65 5.18 -18.09
N LEU A 77 -15.83 6.22 -18.29
CA LEU A 77 -15.92 7.06 -19.48
C LEU A 77 -15.47 6.31 -20.73
N ALA A 78 -14.46 5.45 -20.59
CA ALA A 78 -13.89 4.71 -21.71
C ALA A 78 -14.86 3.65 -22.25
N THR A 79 -15.66 3.04 -21.38
CA THR A 79 -16.57 1.94 -21.77
C THR A 79 -18.04 2.34 -21.85
N GLY A 80 -18.40 3.58 -21.46
CA GLY A 80 -19.79 4.04 -21.41
C GLY A 80 -20.65 3.36 -20.34
N THR A 81 -20.06 2.52 -19.49
CA THR A 81 -20.74 1.82 -18.40
C THR A 81 -20.25 2.37 -17.05
N SER A 82 -21.17 2.74 -16.16
CA SER A 82 -20.82 3.26 -14.84
C SER A 82 -20.45 2.15 -13.85
N PHE A 83 -19.26 2.22 -13.28
CA PHE A 83 -18.75 1.34 -12.22
C PHE A 83 -17.76 2.09 -11.33
N ASN A 84 -17.48 1.50 -10.16
CA ASN A 84 -16.64 2.10 -9.12
C ASN A 84 -15.38 1.26 -8.90
N ASN A 85 -14.39 1.87 -8.25
CA ASN A 85 -13.29 1.15 -7.63
C ASN A 85 -13.85 0.07 -6.67
N PRO A 86 -13.18 -1.10 -6.55
CA PRO A 86 -13.83 -2.31 -6.06
C PRO A 86 -14.38 -2.20 -4.65
N GLY A 87 -13.82 -1.35 -3.78
CA GLY A 87 -14.28 -1.32 -2.39
C GLY A 87 -13.90 -0.10 -1.56
N PRO A 88 -14.48 -0.01 -0.36
CA PRO A 88 -14.48 1.20 0.46
C PRO A 88 -13.34 1.24 1.48
N LEU A 89 -12.39 0.30 1.47
CA LEU A 89 -11.37 0.17 2.54
C LEU A 89 -10.59 1.45 2.85
N LEU A 90 -10.37 2.33 1.87
CA LEU A 90 -9.77 3.63 2.15
C LEU A 90 -10.71 4.53 2.95
N PHE A 91 -12.01 4.55 2.65
CA PHE A 91 -13.00 5.24 3.50
C PHE A 91 -13.03 4.66 4.91
N ASP A 92 -12.99 3.32 5.03
CA ASP A 92 -12.99 2.65 6.34
C ASP A 92 -11.75 3.03 7.18
N ALA A 93 -10.58 3.10 6.54
CA ALA A 93 -9.33 3.53 7.18
C ALA A 93 -9.37 5.00 7.64
N LEU A 94 -10.12 5.85 6.94
CA LEU A 94 -10.24 7.28 7.22
C LEU A 94 -11.41 7.61 8.16
N ALA A 95 -12.31 6.66 8.42
CA ALA A 95 -13.58 6.89 9.09
C ALA A 95 -13.45 7.47 10.50
N VAL A 96 -12.57 6.89 11.32
CA VAL A 96 -12.42 7.31 12.72
C VAL A 96 -11.87 8.74 12.81
N PRO A 97 -10.74 9.10 12.18
CA PRO A 97 -10.28 10.49 12.14
C PRO A 97 -11.30 11.47 11.56
N ALA A 98 -11.98 11.10 10.47
CA ALA A 98 -12.99 11.95 9.82
C ALA A 98 -14.21 12.22 10.70
N ARG A 99 -14.56 11.31 11.62
CA ARG A 99 -15.67 11.50 12.57
C ARG A 99 -15.29 12.28 13.83
N LEU A 100 -14.04 12.16 14.28
CA LEU A 100 -13.59 12.77 15.55
C LEU A 100 -13.17 14.23 15.41
N LEU A 101 -12.77 14.66 14.21
CA LEU A 101 -12.28 16.01 13.94
C LEU A 101 -13.09 16.67 12.82
N ASP A 102 -12.97 18.00 12.73
CA ASP A 102 -13.53 18.79 11.63
C ASP A 102 -13.06 18.25 10.26
N ASP A 103 -13.90 18.43 9.25
CA ASP A 103 -13.88 17.73 7.94
C ASP A 103 -12.48 17.59 7.34
N GLY A 104 -11.78 18.71 7.19
CA GLY A 104 -10.45 18.71 6.60
C GLY A 104 -9.38 18.17 7.53
N ALA A 105 -9.46 18.48 8.83
CA ALA A 105 -8.44 18.06 9.79
C ALA A 105 -8.46 16.54 10.02
N GLY A 106 -9.66 15.97 10.17
CA GLY A 106 -9.85 14.53 10.33
C GLY A 106 -9.36 13.76 9.12
N LEU A 107 -9.68 14.24 7.92
CA LEU A 107 -9.30 13.55 6.70
C LEU A 107 -7.78 13.61 6.44
N ALA A 108 -7.17 14.79 6.60
CA ALA A 108 -5.72 14.96 6.48
C ALA A 108 -4.98 14.09 7.51
N LEU A 109 -5.48 14.03 8.76
CA LEU A 109 -4.91 13.17 9.79
C LEU A 109 -5.05 11.68 9.42
N GLY A 110 -6.19 11.25 8.92
CA GLY A 110 -6.40 9.86 8.51
C GLY A 110 -5.45 9.42 7.41
N ALA A 111 -5.28 10.23 6.37
CA ALA A 111 -4.35 9.93 5.27
C ALA A 111 -2.89 9.93 5.77
N ALA A 112 -2.54 10.86 6.67
CA ALA A 112 -1.23 10.89 7.30
C ALA A 112 -0.95 9.65 8.17
N LEU A 113 -1.95 9.16 8.91
CA LEU A 113 -1.86 7.93 9.70
C LEU A 113 -1.69 6.70 8.82
N LEU A 114 -2.40 6.63 7.69
CA LEU A 114 -2.24 5.57 6.70
C LEU A 114 -0.81 5.55 6.14
N ASN A 115 -0.33 6.70 5.68
CA ASN A 115 1.03 6.86 5.14
C ASN A 115 2.10 6.57 6.21
N GLY A 116 1.95 7.11 7.42
CA GLY A 116 2.85 6.87 8.54
C GLY A 116 2.91 5.40 8.95
N SER A 117 1.76 4.71 8.95
CA SER A 117 1.69 3.26 9.22
C SER A 117 2.42 2.46 8.16
N ALA A 118 2.34 2.85 6.89
CA ALA A 118 3.09 2.22 5.81
C ALA A 118 4.61 2.41 5.97
N VAL A 119 5.07 3.62 6.34
CA VAL A 119 6.49 3.90 6.63
C VAL A 119 7.00 3.02 7.77
N VAL A 120 6.25 2.92 8.87
CA VAL A 120 6.60 2.06 10.00
C VAL A 120 6.63 0.58 9.59
N GLY A 121 5.66 0.13 8.79
CA GLY A 121 5.62 -1.21 8.22
C GLY A 121 6.87 -1.54 7.41
N ILE A 122 7.28 -0.64 6.50
CA ILE A 122 8.51 -0.78 5.70
C ILE A 122 9.74 -0.90 6.61
N ALA A 123 9.86 -0.03 7.62
CA ALA A 123 10.98 -0.04 8.57
C ALA A 123 11.09 -1.37 9.32
N VAL A 124 9.97 -1.86 9.86
CA VAL A 124 9.90 -3.12 10.62
C VAL A 124 10.25 -4.30 9.73
N LEU A 125 9.69 -4.36 8.51
CA LEU A 125 9.94 -5.45 7.56
C LEU A 125 11.40 -5.46 7.12
N ALA A 126 11.97 -4.31 6.76
CA ALA A 126 13.37 -4.20 6.35
C ALA A 126 14.32 -4.58 7.49
N TYR A 127 14.04 -4.15 8.73
CA TYR A 127 14.82 -4.52 9.90
C TYR A 127 14.78 -6.02 10.17
N ARG A 128 13.59 -6.63 10.13
CA ARG A 128 13.43 -8.08 10.28
C ARG A 128 14.18 -8.87 9.21
N ARG A 129 14.40 -8.27 8.02
CA ARG A 129 15.05 -8.93 6.89
C ARG A 129 16.56 -8.81 6.86
N GLY A 130 17.11 -7.63 7.10
CA GLY A 130 18.54 -7.37 6.96
C GLY A 130 19.16 -6.59 8.11
N GLY A 131 18.44 -6.45 9.23
CA GLY A 131 18.89 -5.66 10.38
C GLY A 131 18.90 -4.16 10.10
N ALA A 132 19.57 -3.42 11.00
CA ALA A 132 19.55 -1.96 11.02
C ALA A 132 20.08 -1.29 9.75
N LEU A 133 21.08 -1.88 9.08
CA LEU A 133 21.66 -1.31 7.86
C LEU A 133 20.66 -1.33 6.69
N LEU A 134 20.06 -2.49 6.40
CA LEU A 134 19.03 -2.61 5.37
C LEU A 134 17.83 -1.72 5.69
N ALA A 135 17.42 -1.67 6.96
CA ALA A 135 16.33 -0.83 7.40
C ALA A 135 16.62 0.66 7.18
N THR A 136 17.84 1.11 7.47
CA THR A 136 18.27 2.49 7.21
C THR A 136 18.26 2.81 5.72
N ALA A 137 18.74 1.90 4.87
CA ALA A 137 18.70 2.07 3.42
C ALA A 137 17.25 2.13 2.88
N ALA A 138 16.38 1.26 3.37
CA ALA A 138 14.95 1.30 3.04
C ALA A 138 14.32 2.63 3.47
N MET A 139 14.64 3.15 4.66
CA MET A 139 14.18 4.46 5.12
C MET A 139 14.72 5.62 4.31
N ALA A 140 15.95 5.53 3.79
CA ALA A 140 16.47 6.53 2.86
C ALA A 140 15.65 6.57 1.56
N VAL A 141 15.31 5.41 0.99
CA VAL A 141 14.43 5.31 -0.19
C VAL A 141 13.03 5.84 0.12
N THR A 142 12.45 5.46 1.26
CA THR A 142 11.13 5.95 1.70
C THR A 142 11.13 7.46 1.91
N ALA A 143 12.17 8.03 2.54
CA ALA A 143 12.30 9.46 2.74
C ALA A 143 12.47 10.21 1.40
N ALA A 144 13.24 9.65 0.46
CA ALA A 144 13.37 10.20 -0.89
C ALA A 144 12.03 10.19 -1.64
N LEU A 145 11.23 9.13 -1.51
CA LEU A 145 9.87 9.08 -2.05
C LEU A 145 8.97 10.15 -1.41
N CYS A 146 8.97 10.27 -0.08
CA CYS A 146 8.22 11.31 0.63
C CYS A 146 8.62 12.72 0.15
N TRP A 147 9.91 12.94 -0.08
CA TRP A 147 10.43 14.21 -0.61
C TRP A 147 9.93 14.47 -2.03
N ALA A 148 9.94 13.46 -2.90
CA ALA A 148 9.46 13.56 -4.28
C ALA A 148 7.94 13.83 -4.35
N MET A 149 7.16 13.14 -3.52
CA MET A 149 5.72 13.41 -3.32
C MET A 149 5.49 14.85 -2.86
N GLY A 150 6.35 15.35 -1.98
CA GLY A 150 6.25 16.65 -1.34
C GLY A 150 5.10 16.81 -0.38
N SER A 151 4.96 17.99 0.20
CA SER A 151 4.15 18.16 1.41
C SER A 151 2.66 17.82 1.25
N GLU A 152 2.02 18.23 0.17
CA GLU A 152 0.56 18.05 0.00
C GLU A 152 0.18 16.57 -0.07
N LEU A 153 0.88 15.81 -0.91
CA LEU A 153 0.60 14.40 -1.18
C LEU A 153 0.78 13.48 0.05
N LEU A 154 1.46 13.96 1.11
CA LEU A 154 1.71 13.16 2.32
C LEU A 154 0.48 13.01 3.23
N PHE A 155 -0.51 13.88 3.09
CA PHE A 155 -1.75 13.85 3.86
C PHE A 155 -3.00 13.95 2.98
N ASP A 156 -2.83 13.99 1.67
CA ASP A 156 -3.94 14.04 0.72
C ASP A 156 -4.58 12.64 0.57
N PRO A 157 -5.92 12.50 0.74
CA PRO A 157 -6.58 11.21 0.70
C PRO A 157 -6.80 10.67 -0.71
N TRP A 158 -6.66 11.51 -1.75
CA TRP A 158 -6.90 11.10 -3.14
C TRP A 158 -6.08 9.87 -3.51
N GLN A 159 -6.70 8.93 -4.25
CA GLN A 159 -6.17 7.57 -4.40
C GLN A 159 -4.76 7.51 -4.99
N PRO A 160 -4.41 8.27 -6.05
CA PRO A 160 -3.07 8.25 -6.62
C PRO A 160 -1.98 8.72 -5.65
N HIS A 161 -2.35 9.52 -4.64
CA HIS A 161 -1.43 10.05 -3.65
C HIS A 161 -1.32 9.12 -2.43
N SER A 162 -2.46 8.73 -1.86
CA SER A 162 -2.55 7.96 -0.62
C SER A 162 -2.07 6.50 -0.73
N LEU A 163 -1.94 5.97 -1.96
CA LEU A 163 -1.51 4.58 -2.18
C LEU A 163 -0.01 4.38 -2.40
N LEU A 164 0.79 5.43 -2.60
CA LEU A 164 2.22 5.27 -2.94
C LEU A 164 3.01 4.55 -1.83
N LEU A 165 2.86 4.99 -0.59
CA LEU A 165 3.53 4.38 0.56
C LEU A 165 2.93 3.01 0.95
N PRO A 166 1.59 2.83 1.00
CA PRO A 166 0.99 1.50 1.15
C PRO A 166 1.46 0.50 0.10
N PHE A 167 1.57 0.92 -1.17
CA PHE A 167 2.06 0.04 -2.23
C PHE A 167 3.54 -0.31 -2.06
N LEU A 168 4.41 0.63 -1.67
CA LEU A 168 5.80 0.32 -1.32
C LEU A 168 5.88 -0.66 -0.14
N CYS A 169 5.02 -0.51 0.87
CA CYS A 169 4.91 -1.45 1.97
C CYS A 169 4.45 -2.84 1.49
N PHE A 170 3.49 -2.90 0.55
CA PHE A 170 3.07 -4.15 -0.09
C PHE A 170 4.22 -4.86 -0.81
N LEU A 171 5.12 -4.13 -1.50
CA LEU A 171 6.31 -4.72 -2.11
C LEU A 171 7.23 -5.39 -1.08
N MET A 172 7.44 -4.74 0.07
CA MET A 172 8.22 -5.30 1.19
C MET A 172 7.57 -6.54 1.81
N LEU A 173 6.22 -6.55 1.88
CA LEU A 173 5.44 -7.69 2.34
C LEU A 173 5.57 -8.87 1.36
N VAL A 174 5.43 -8.63 0.06
CA VAL A 174 5.63 -9.63 -1.00
C VAL A 174 7.04 -10.23 -0.91
N TRP A 175 8.07 -9.39 -0.81
CA TRP A 175 9.45 -9.87 -0.63
C TRP A 175 9.57 -10.75 0.63
N SER A 176 9.01 -10.30 1.76
CA SER A 176 9.06 -11.07 3.01
C SER A 176 8.38 -12.43 2.88
N VAL A 177 7.23 -12.50 2.20
CA VAL A 177 6.49 -13.76 1.95
C VAL A 177 7.30 -14.69 1.04
N VAL A 178 7.91 -14.19 -0.03
CA VAL A 178 8.79 -14.98 -0.92
C VAL A 178 9.97 -15.58 -0.15
N CYS A 179 10.53 -14.86 0.83
CA CYS A 179 11.58 -15.35 1.71
C CYS A 179 11.09 -16.33 2.81
N GLY A 180 9.82 -16.73 2.79
CA GLY A 180 9.25 -17.70 3.72
C GLY A 180 8.76 -17.11 5.05
N ASP A 181 8.62 -15.78 5.16
CA ASP A 181 8.04 -15.14 6.35
C ASP A 181 6.51 -15.24 6.30
N VAL A 182 5.98 -16.36 6.81
CA VAL A 182 4.54 -16.64 6.83
C VAL A 182 3.74 -15.61 7.62
N PHE A 183 4.34 -14.87 8.56
CA PHE A 183 3.64 -13.84 9.31
C PHE A 183 3.32 -12.60 8.48
N ALA A 184 4.03 -12.37 7.36
CA ALA A 184 3.76 -11.27 6.46
C ALA A 184 2.50 -11.50 5.59
N LEU A 185 2.02 -12.74 5.51
CA LEU A 185 0.95 -13.16 4.60
C LEU A 185 -0.38 -12.43 4.87
N PRO A 186 -0.90 -12.36 6.11
CA PRO A 186 -2.14 -11.63 6.38
C PRO A 186 -2.03 -10.14 6.11
N PHE A 187 -0.87 -9.54 6.38
CA PHE A 187 -0.63 -8.12 6.11
C PHE A 187 -0.54 -7.86 4.60
N ALA A 188 0.13 -8.74 3.84
CA ALA A 188 0.16 -8.65 2.37
C ALA A 188 -1.25 -8.71 1.78
N THR A 189 -2.10 -9.59 2.32
CA THR A 189 -3.51 -9.70 1.91
C THR A 189 -4.31 -8.45 2.25
N GLY A 190 -4.16 -7.90 3.46
CA GLY A 190 -4.86 -6.68 3.87
C GLY A 190 -4.44 -5.45 3.07
N VAL A 191 -3.14 -5.18 2.99
CA VAL A 191 -2.61 -4.03 2.24
C VAL A 191 -2.87 -4.18 0.73
N GLY A 192 -2.72 -5.40 0.18
CA GLY A 192 -3.06 -5.67 -1.21
C GLY A 192 -4.53 -5.45 -1.51
N SER A 193 -5.43 -5.84 -0.60
CA SER A 193 -6.87 -5.58 -0.72
C SER A 193 -7.19 -4.09 -0.66
N LEU A 194 -6.59 -3.34 0.27
CA LEU A 194 -6.71 -1.89 0.34
C LEU A 194 -6.30 -1.25 -1.00
N VAL A 195 -5.12 -1.58 -1.52
CA VAL A 195 -4.60 -1.01 -2.76
C VAL A 195 -5.53 -1.31 -3.95
N VAL A 196 -5.94 -2.57 -4.11
CA VAL A 196 -6.82 -3.00 -5.21
C VAL A 196 -8.19 -2.34 -5.12
N GLN A 197 -8.78 -2.29 -3.93
CA GLN A 197 -10.10 -1.69 -3.73
C GLN A 197 -10.10 -0.18 -3.93
N THR A 198 -8.97 0.46 -3.66
CA THR A 198 -8.86 1.92 -3.75
C THR A 198 -8.66 2.39 -5.17
N HIS A 199 -7.83 1.69 -5.98
CA HIS A 199 -7.55 2.15 -7.35
C HIS A 199 -7.28 1.00 -8.33
N LEU A 200 -8.14 0.88 -9.35
CA LEU A 200 -8.15 -0.23 -10.30
C LEU A 200 -6.84 -0.45 -11.06
N SER A 201 -6.03 0.59 -11.29
CA SER A 201 -4.75 0.46 -11.99
C SER A 201 -3.76 -0.49 -11.29
N TYR A 202 -3.96 -0.77 -10.00
CA TYR A 202 -3.12 -1.71 -9.26
C TYR A 202 -3.57 -3.17 -9.34
N VAL A 203 -4.76 -3.47 -9.89
CA VAL A 203 -5.31 -4.85 -9.92
C VAL A 203 -4.31 -5.84 -10.51
N ILE A 204 -3.78 -5.54 -11.70
CA ILE A 204 -2.83 -6.43 -12.38
C ILE A 204 -1.55 -6.57 -11.56
N LEU A 205 -1.02 -5.46 -11.06
CA LEU A 205 0.25 -5.44 -10.34
C LEU A 205 0.15 -6.23 -9.02
N VAL A 206 -0.90 -6.02 -8.23
CA VAL A 206 -1.15 -6.75 -6.99
C VAL A 206 -1.44 -8.22 -7.25
N ALA A 207 -2.20 -8.56 -8.29
CA ALA A 207 -2.48 -9.95 -8.65
C ALA A 207 -1.21 -10.71 -9.04
N VAL A 208 -0.37 -10.14 -9.91
CA VAL A 208 0.89 -10.75 -10.35
C VAL A 208 1.86 -10.90 -9.18
N LEU A 209 2.06 -9.85 -8.39
CA LEU A 209 2.96 -9.88 -7.22
C LEU A 209 2.43 -10.80 -6.11
N GLY A 210 1.13 -10.87 -5.91
CA GLY A 210 0.48 -11.79 -4.98
C GLY A 210 0.67 -13.26 -5.41
N ALA A 211 0.46 -13.56 -6.69
CA ALA A 211 0.73 -14.88 -7.24
C ALA A 211 2.21 -15.27 -7.10
N TRP A 212 3.11 -14.33 -7.37
CA TRP A 212 4.55 -14.51 -7.16
C TRP A 212 4.89 -14.77 -5.68
N ALA A 213 4.27 -14.04 -4.75
CA ALA A 213 4.45 -14.25 -3.31
C ALA A 213 4.04 -15.66 -2.88
N VAL A 214 2.86 -16.12 -3.32
CA VAL A 214 2.35 -17.46 -3.02
C VAL A 214 3.25 -18.54 -3.62
N LEU A 215 3.66 -18.39 -4.89
CA LEU A 215 4.55 -19.34 -5.55
C LEU A 215 5.91 -19.41 -4.82
N GLY A 216 6.52 -18.26 -4.55
CA GLY A 216 7.80 -18.17 -3.82
C GLY A 216 7.71 -18.82 -2.44
N LEU A 217 6.64 -18.54 -1.69
CA LEU A 217 6.41 -19.16 -0.39
C LEU A 217 6.26 -20.69 -0.50
N VAL A 218 5.48 -21.20 -1.45
CA VAL A 218 5.31 -22.64 -1.63
C VAL A 218 6.64 -23.32 -1.97
N LEU A 219 7.45 -22.72 -2.85
CA LEU A 219 8.76 -23.23 -3.21
C LEU A 219 9.72 -23.22 -2.01
N GLU A 220 9.73 -22.14 -1.22
CA GLU A 220 10.57 -22.01 -0.03
C GLU A 220 10.16 -23.01 1.07
N LEU A 221 8.85 -23.20 1.30
CA LEU A 221 8.35 -24.20 2.25
C LEU A 221 8.69 -25.63 1.81
N ARG A 222 8.62 -25.92 0.50
CA ARG A 222 9.05 -27.22 -0.06
C ARG A 222 10.55 -27.44 0.11
N ARG A 223 11.37 -26.41 -0.08
CA ARG A 223 12.81 -26.45 0.14
C ARG A 223 13.14 -26.75 1.60
N ARG A 224 12.58 -25.99 2.55
CA ARG A 224 12.79 -26.21 3.99
C ARG A 224 12.31 -27.57 4.48
N ARG A 225 11.22 -28.09 3.92
CA ARG A 225 10.75 -29.45 4.21
C ARG A 225 11.79 -30.52 3.85
N ARG A 226 12.55 -30.32 2.76
CA ARG A 226 13.59 -31.24 2.32
C ARG A 226 14.88 -31.09 3.13
N GLU A 227 15.25 -29.85 3.47
CA GLU A 227 16.46 -29.52 4.23
C GLU A 227 16.36 -29.94 5.72
N ASP A 228 15.21 -29.73 6.36
CA ASP A 228 14.97 -30.09 7.76
C ASP A 228 13.58 -30.73 7.95
N PRO A 229 13.46 -32.05 7.72
CA PRO A 229 12.22 -32.78 7.93
C PRO A 229 11.72 -32.76 9.38
N GLY A 230 12.63 -32.59 10.36
CA GLY A 230 12.30 -32.60 11.79
C GLY A 230 11.58 -31.33 12.23
N ALA A 231 11.96 -30.17 11.70
CA ALA A 231 11.27 -28.90 11.97
C ALA A 231 9.97 -28.70 11.16
N TRP A 232 9.75 -29.51 10.12
CA TRP A 232 8.62 -29.36 9.19
C TRP A 232 7.23 -29.30 9.85
N PRO A 233 6.85 -30.18 10.80
CA PRO A 233 5.50 -30.14 11.38
C PRO A 233 5.17 -28.80 12.04
N ARG A 234 6.15 -28.18 12.71
CA ARG A 234 5.99 -26.86 13.36
C ARG A 234 5.85 -25.75 12.33
N LEU A 235 6.69 -25.76 11.30
CA LEU A 235 6.63 -24.79 10.20
C LEU A 235 5.31 -24.88 9.44
N ARG A 236 4.87 -26.10 9.09
CA ARG A 236 3.58 -26.36 8.44
C ARG A 236 2.43 -25.82 9.26
N ARG A 237 2.39 -26.07 10.57
CA ARG A 237 1.33 -25.55 11.45
C ARG A 237 1.29 -24.01 11.43
N ARG A 238 2.45 -23.35 11.48
CA ARG A 238 2.53 -21.88 11.37
C ARG A 238 2.05 -21.37 10.02
N ALA A 239 2.45 -22.03 8.92
CA ALA A 239 2.02 -21.66 7.58
C ALA A 239 0.50 -21.82 7.38
N VAL A 240 -0.08 -22.93 7.86
CA VAL A 240 -1.53 -23.16 7.81
C VAL A 240 -2.27 -22.11 8.64
N TRP A 241 -1.79 -21.82 9.85
CA TRP A 241 -2.41 -20.80 10.69
C TRP A 241 -2.33 -19.40 10.05
N ALA A 242 -1.17 -19.01 9.53
CA ALA A 242 -1.02 -17.75 8.82
C ALA A 242 -1.90 -17.67 7.56
N GLY A 243 -2.04 -18.78 6.83
CA GLY A 243 -2.95 -18.87 5.70
C GLY A 243 -4.42 -18.72 6.11
N ALA A 244 -4.83 -19.32 7.22
CA ALA A 244 -6.18 -19.17 7.77
C ALA A 244 -6.45 -17.72 8.19
N VAL A 245 -5.52 -17.08 8.89
CA VAL A 245 -5.62 -15.65 9.27
C VAL A 245 -5.67 -14.76 8.03
N ALA A 246 -4.85 -15.04 7.00
CA ALA A 246 -4.91 -14.31 5.74
C ALA A 246 -6.25 -14.49 5.03
N GLY A 247 -6.84 -15.68 5.08
CA GLY A 247 -8.20 -15.94 4.58
C GLY A 247 -9.26 -15.12 5.31
N VAL A 248 -9.19 -15.05 6.65
CA VAL A 248 -10.09 -14.19 7.45
C VAL A 248 -9.91 -12.71 7.10
N VAL A 249 -8.67 -12.23 6.98
CA VAL A 249 -8.38 -10.86 6.57
C VAL A 249 -8.94 -10.58 5.17
N PHE A 250 -8.77 -11.50 4.22
CA PHE A 250 -9.33 -11.36 2.88
C PHE A 250 -10.85 -11.23 2.92
N VAL A 251 -11.53 -12.13 3.63
CA VAL A 251 -13.00 -12.10 3.76
C VAL A 251 -13.45 -10.80 4.42
N ALA A 252 -12.79 -10.37 5.49
CA ALA A 252 -13.12 -9.11 6.16
C ALA A 252 -12.94 -7.90 5.24
N CYS A 253 -11.81 -7.83 4.52
CA CYS A 253 -11.53 -6.76 3.57
C CYS A 253 -12.56 -6.69 2.44
N TRP A 254 -13.06 -7.83 1.95
CA TRP A 254 -13.95 -7.89 0.80
C TRP A 254 -15.42 -8.02 1.17
N ALA A 255 -15.77 -7.98 2.47
CA ALA A 255 -17.15 -8.12 2.92
C ALA A 255 -18.08 -7.05 2.34
N GLN A 256 -17.69 -5.78 2.39
CA GLN A 256 -18.46 -4.65 1.83
C GLN A 256 -18.65 -4.76 0.30
N PRO A 257 -17.59 -4.96 -0.52
CA PRO A 257 -17.74 -5.18 -1.96
C PRO A 257 -18.59 -6.39 -2.33
N LEU A 258 -18.45 -7.49 -1.58
CA LEU A 258 -19.23 -8.70 -1.83
C LEU A 258 -20.70 -8.51 -1.43
N ALA A 259 -20.98 -7.73 -0.38
CA ALA A 259 -22.34 -7.35 -0.05
C ALA A 259 -22.98 -6.59 -1.22
N GLU A 260 -22.34 -5.54 -1.74
CA GLU A 260 -22.86 -4.84 -2.92
C GLU A 260 -23.06 -5.77 -4.11
N GLN A 261 -22.08 -6.63 -4.37
CA GLN A 261 -22.11 -7.54 -5.51
C GLN A 261 -23.33 -8.48 -5.51
N PHE A 262 -23.86 -8.82 -4.34
CA PHE A 262 -24.96 -9.79 -4.20
C PHE A 262 -26.27 -9.19 -3.70
N THR A 263 -26.28 -7.97 -3.18
CA THR A 263 -27.50 -7.31 -2.68
C THR A 263 -27.94 -6.12 -3.53
N SER A 264 -27.19 -5.72 -4.55
CA SER A 264 -27.61 -4.66 -5.47
C SER A 264 -28.83 -5.09 -6.30
N ASP A 265 -29.77 -4.17 -6.57
CA ASP A 265 -30.96 -4.42 -7.39
C ASP A 265 -30.65 -4.81 -8.86
N GLY A 266 -29.40 -4.64 -9.30
CA GLY A 266 -28.94 -4.94 -10.65
C GLY A 266 -27.62 -5.72 -10.68
N GLU A 267 -26.89 -5.58 -11.79
CA GLU A 267 -25.56 -6.20 -11.92
C GLU A 267 -24.57 -5.59 -10.93
N GLY A 268 -24.04 -6.41 -10.03
CA GLY A 268 -23.05 -5.98 -9.04
C GLY A 268 -21.77 -5.41 -9.66
N ASN A 269 -21.04 -4.59 -8.90
CA ASN A 269 -19.92 -3.81 -9.40
C ASN A 269 -18.75 -4.67 -9.91
N LEU A 270 -18.44 -5.80 -9.26
CA LEU A 270 -17.36 -6.70 -9.71
C LEU A 270 -17.72 -7.39 -11.03
N ALA A 271 -18.99 -7.74 -11.24
CA ALA A 271 -19.46 -8.27 -12.52
C ALA A 271 -19.34 -7.23 -13.64
N ARG A 272 -19.75 -5.97 -13.36
CA ARG A 272 -19.54 -4.85 -14.29
C ARG A 272 -18.06 -4.64 -14.62
N LEU A 273 -17.18 -4.66 -13.62
CA LEU A 273 -15.74 -4.56 -13.82
C LEU A 273 -15.19 -5.69 -14.69
N ALA A 274 -15.55 -6.94 -14.41
CA ALA A 274 -15.09 -8.10 -15.17
C ALA A 274 -15.53 -8.07 -16.63
N ARG A 275 -16.79 -7.68 -16.88
CA ARG A 275 -17.35 -7.51 -18.23
C ARG A 275 -16.59 -6.45 -19.03
N ASN A 276 -16.25 -5.33 -18.38
CA ASN A 276 -15.63 -4.17 -19.02
C ASN A 276 -14.09 -4.27 -19.10
N ALA A 277 -13.45 -5.17 -18.33
CA ALA A 277 -11.99 -5.31 -18.30
C ALA A 277 -11.37 -5.78 -19.63
N GLY A 278 -12.16 -6.44 -20.49
CA GLY A 278 -11.72 -6.98 -21.78
C GLY A 278 -12.31 -6.25 -23.00
N ASP A 279 -13.04 -5.15 -22.80
CA ASP A 279 -13.72 -4.48 -23.91
C ASP A 279 -12.70 -3.82 -24.85
N SER A 280 -12.52 -4.44 -26.01
CA SER A 280 -11.52 -4.09 -27.02
C SER A 280 -11.91 -2.85 -27.84
N ALA A 281 -13.10 -2.29 -27.58
CA ALA A 281 -13.59 -1.06 -28.20
C ALA A 281 -12.83 0.20 -27.74
N VAL A 282 -12.12 0.14 -26.60
CA VAL A 282 -11.27 1.24 -26.13
C VAL A 282 -9.97 1.24 -26.93
N ARG A 283 -9.75 2.33 -27.71
CA ARG A 283 -8.50 2.53 -28.47
C ARG A 283 -7.29 2.40 -27.55
N THR A 284 -6.52 1.33 -27.72
CA THR A 284 -5.28 1.16 -26.96
C THR A 284 -4.29 2.26 -27.34
N THR A 285 -3.53 2.74 -26.35
CA THR A 285 -2.54 3.82 -26.55
C THR A 285 -1.46 3.43 -27.58
N GLY A 286 -1.31 2.15 -27.91
CA GLY A 286 -0.36 1.67 -28.92
C GLY A 286 1.10 1.82 -28.47
N TYR A 287 1.97 0.92 -28.92
CA TYR A 287 3.37 0.90 -28.46
C TYR A 287 4.11 2.21 -28.74
N ARG A 288 3.86 2.84 -29.89
CA ARG A 288 4.55 4.07 -30.29
C ARG A 288 4.25 5.25 -29.37
N LEU A 289 2.98 5.54 -29.12
CA LEU A 289 2.62 6.65 -28.23
C LEU A 289 2.98 6.31 -26.78
N GLY A 290 2.83 5.04 -26.37
CA GLY A 290 3.29 4.59 -25.06
C GLY A 290 4.78 4.84 -24.81
N THR A 291 5.66 4.44 -25.75
CA THR A 291 7.10 4.71 -25.62
C THR A 291 7.44 6.19 -25.71
N GLN A 292 6.73 6.96 -26.54
CA GLN A 292 6.90 8.42 -26.62
C GLN A 292 6.50 9.14 -25.32
N LEU A 293 5.42 8.72 -24.67
CA LEU A 293 4.99 9.27 -23.38
C LEU A 293 6.02 8.97 -22.30
N VAL A 294 6.49 7.71 -22.20
CA VAL A 294 7.55 7.33 -21.26
C VAL A 294 8.83 8.13 -21.52
N ALA A 295 9.26 8.23 -22.78
CA ALA A 295 10.43 8.99 -23.15
C ALA A 295 10.29 10.46 -22.74
N THR A 296 9.16 11.12 -23.06
CA THR A 296 8.90 12.51 -22.69
C THR A 296 9.03 12.76 -21.19
N VAL A 297 8.55 11.83 -20.35
CA VAL A 297 8.64 11.97 -18.90
C VAL A 297 10.08 11.74 -18.39
N VAL A 298 10.81 10.80 -18.99
CA VAL A 298 12.16 10.41 -18.55
C VAL A 298 13.26 11.33 -19.09
N THR A 299 13.05 11.99 -20.24
CA THR A 299 14.09 12.78 -20.93
C THR A 299 14.09 14.27 -20.57
N LEU A 300 13.10 14.78 -19.84
CA LEU A 300 13.02 16.21 -19.49
C LEU A 300 13.73 16.50 -18.14
N PRO A 301 14.88 17.22 -18.14
CA PRO A 301 15.41 17.83 -16.93
C PRO A 301 14.53 19.03 -16.50
N PRO A 302 14.46 19.38 -15.19
CA PRO A 302 15.19 18.85 -14.06
C PRO A 302 14.29 18.03 -13.11
N TRP A 303 14.13 16.73 -13.36
CA TRP A 303 13.61 15.74 -12.40
C TRP A 303 14.26 15.71 -10.98
N TRP A 304 15.39 16.41 -10.76
CA TRP A 304 16.15 16.41 -9.48
C TRP A 304 16.02 17.74 -8.72
N PHE A 305 15.47 18.78 -9.35
CA PHE A 305 15.18 20.06 -8.71
C PHE A 305 13.69 20.34 -8.84
N ARG A 306 13.02 20.49 -7.71
CA ARG A 306 11.57 20.60 -7.66
C ARG A 306 11.12 22.00 -8.10
N SER A 307 10.34 22.09 -9.18
CA SER A 307 9.31 23.13 -9.27
C SER A 307 8.09 22.66 -8.48
N SER A 308 7.44 23.58 -7.79
CA SER A 308 6.22 23.33 -7.03
C SER A 308 5.11 22.86 -7.99
N PHE A 309 4.21 21.97 -7.53
CA PHE A 309 2.97 21.69 -8.28
C PHE A 309 2.15 22.97 -8.52
N GLY A 310 2.35 24.01 -7.70
CA GLY A 310 1.80 25.35 -7.90
C GLY A 310 2.42 26.10 -9.08
N ASP A 311 3.67 25.81 -9.47
CA ASP A 311 4.34 26.46 -10.60
C ASP A 311 3.80 25.94 -11.95
N ALA A 312 3.14 24.78 -11.97
CA ALA A 312 2.46 24.25 -13.15
C ALA A 312 1.14 24.99 -13.47
N TYR A 313 0.62 25.78 -12.53
CA TYR A 313 -0.62 26.56 -12.66
C TYR A 313 -0.38 28.08 -12.63
N LEU A 314 0.87 28.53 -12.57
CA LEU A 314 1.20 29.93 -12.78
C LEU A 314 1.23 30.21 -14.29
N PRO A 315 0.56 31.28 -14.76
CA PRO A 315 0.50 31.64 -16.18
C PRO A 315 1.87 32.02 -16.76
#